data_AF-A0A1V5I964-F1
#
_entry.id   AF-A0A1V5I964-F1
#
_cell.length_a   1.000
_cell.length_b   1.000
_cell.length_c   1.000
_cell.angle_alpha   90.00
_cell.angle_beta   90.00
_cell.angle_gamma   90.00
#
_symmetry.space_group_name_H-M   'P 1'
#
loop_
_entity.id
_entity.type
_entity.pdbx_description
1 polymer ?
#
loop_
_entity_poly.entity_id
_entity_poly.type
_entity_poly.pdbx_seq_one_letter_code
_entity_poly.pdbx_strand_id
1 'polypeptide(L)' 'MTKIQQLLKERKMTTHAFHRQLGGHRATVYRVANGTAKGTGPLRAKIAAVLGVDEGDIFNEIGMARMADQD' A
#
# COMPACT_ATOMS: atom_id res chain seq x y z
N MET A 1 -10.69 -5.66 -3.22
CA MET A 1 -9.58 -4.69 -3.38
C MET A 1 -8.65 -4.81 -2.18
N THR A 2 -7.43 -4.30 -2.22
CA THR A 2 -6.54 -4.34 -1.03
C THR A 2 -6.89 -3.23 -0.04
N LYS A 3 -6.49 -3.37 1.23
CA LYS A 3 -6.61 -2.29 2.23
C LYS A 3 -5.87 -1.02 1.81
N ILE A 4 -4.72 -1.16 1.14
CA ILE A 4 -3.97 -0.03 0.58
C ILE A 4 -4.82 0.72 -0.46
N GLN A 5 -5.43 0.01 -1.40
CA GLN A 5 -6.30 0.64 -2.41
C GLN A 5 -7.55 1.26 -1.78
N GLN A 6 -8.10 0.64 -0.74
CA GLN A 6 -9.26 1.16 -0.01
C GLN A 6 -8.91 2.49 0.66
N LEU A 7 -7.81 2.54 1.41
CA LEU A 7 -7.32 3.77 2.06
C LEU A 7 -7.02 4.89 1.05
N LEU A 8 -6.45 4.55 -0.12
CA LEU A 8 -6.25 5.53 -1.19
C LEU A 8 -7.58 6.10 -1.70
N LYS A 9 -8.60 5.25 -1.87
CA LYS A 9 -9.94 5.67 -2.29
C LYS A 9 -10.61 6.55 -1.25
N GLU A 10 -10.57 6.18 0.03
CA GLU A 10 -11.13 6.94 1.15
C GLU A 10 -10.48 8.33 1.26
N ARG A 11 -9.17 8.41 1.00
CA ARG A 11 -8.41 9.67 1.01
C ARG A 11 -8.52 10.47 -0.28
N LYS A 12 -9.35 10.04 -1.25
CA LYS A 12 -9.45 10.63 -2.59
C LYS A 12 -8.07 10.82 -3.25
N MET A 13 -7.14 9.91 -2.96
CA MET A 13 -5.76 9.98 -3.42
C MET A 13 -5.57 9.04 -4.61
N THR A 14 -5.03 9.56 -5.71
CA THR A 14 -4.70 8.74 -6.87
C THR A 14 -3.43 7.94 -6.62
N THR A 15 -3.31 6.77 -7.25
CA THR A 15 -2.08 5.96 -7.18
C THR A 15 -0.85 6.72 -7.73
N HIS A 16 -1.07 7.70 -8.62
CA HIS A 16 -0.01 8.57 -9.12
C HIS A 16 0.48 9.54 -8.04
N ALA A 17 -0.43 10.23 -7.34
CA ALA A 17 -0.09 11.11 -6.22
C ALA A 17 0.60 10.32 -5.10
N PHE A 18 0.09 9.12 -4.81
CA PHE A 18 0.67 8.20 -3.83
C PHE A 18 2.11 7.81 -4.18
N HIS A 19 2.37 7.42 -5.44
CA HIS A 19 3.73 7.12 -5.91
C HIS A 19 4.67 8.33 -5.80
N ARG A 20 4.19 9.54 -6.11
CA ARG A 20 4.98 10.77 -6.00
C ARG A 20 5.39 11.09 -4.56
N GLN A 21 4.52 10.82 -3.58
CA GLN A 21 4.82 11.00 -2.17
C GLN A 21 5.78 9.92 -1.62
N LEU A 22 5.59 8.68 -2.05
CA LEU A 22 6.39 7.56 -1.57
C LEU A 22 7.83 7.56 -2.13
N GLY A 23 7.98 8.02 -3.38
CA GLY A 23 9.22 7.92 -4.14
C GLY A 23 9.54 6.49 -4.60
N GLY A 24 10.53 6.34 -5.49
CA GLY A 24 11.01 5.05 -5.97
C GLY A 24 10.30 4.52 -7.23
N HIS A 25 10.39 3.19 -7.45
CA HIS A 25 9.99 2.57 -8.71
C HIS A 25 8.47 2.35 -8.80
N ARG A 26 7.80 3.14 -9.65
CA ARG A 26 6.33 3.17 -9.83
C ARG A 26 5.73 1.77 -9.95
N ALA A 27 6.26 0.93 -10.83
CA ALA A 27 5.68 -0.40 -11.06
C ALA A 27 5.70 -1.29 -9.82
N THR A 28 6.68 -1.13 -8.92
CA THR A 28 6.76 -1.93 -7.69
C THR A 28 5.74 -1.44 -6.68
N VAL A 29 5.61 -0.13 -6.49
CA VAL A 29 4.59 0.47 -5.61
C VAL A 29 3.19 0.03 -6.03
N TYR A 30 2.90 0.06 -7.32
CA TYR A 30 1.61 -0.37 -7.85
C TYR A 30 1.35 -1.86 -7.63
N ARG A 31 2.34 -2.72 -7.90
CA ARG A 31 2.18 -4.17 -7.68
C ARG A 31 1.96 -4.50 -6.20
N VAL A 32 2.68 -3.84 -5.29
CA VAL A 32 2.50 -4.02 -3.85
C VAL A 32 1.14 -3.49 -3.40
N ALA A 33 0.76 -2.28 -3.81
CA ALA A 33 -0.55 -1.70 -3.50
C ALA A 33 -1.70 -2.57 -4.02
N ASN A 34 -1.55 -3.21 -5.17
CA ASN A 34 -2.55 -4.12 -5.75
C ASN A 34 -2.50 -5.53 -5.16
N GLY A 35 -1.55 -5.84 -4.26
CA GLY A 35 -1.39 -7.17 -3.67
C GLY A 35 -0.86 -8.22 -4.64
N THR A 36 -0.20 -7.81 -5.74
CA THR A 36 0.39 -8.73 -6.74
C THR A 36 1.89 -8.92 -6.57
N ALA A 37 2.51 -8.24 -5.60
CA ALA A 37 3.91 -8.46 -5.22
C ALA A 37 4.11 -8.21 -3.72
N LYS A 38 5.12 -8.86 -3.14
CA LYS A 38 5.57 -8.62 -1.76
C LYS A 38 6.27 -7.27 -1.66
N GLY A 39 5.96 -6.51 -0.61
CA GLY A 39 6.72 -5.33 -0.23
C GLY A 39 7.94 -5.71 0.59
N THR A 40 9.10 -5.11 0.29
CA THR A 40 10.26 -5.20 1.18
C THR A 40 10.00 -4.44 2.48
N GLY A 41 10.68 -4.78 3.59
CA GLY A 41 10.53 -4.04 4.86
C GLY A 41 10.60 -2.51 4.71
N PRO A 42 11.64 -1.96 4.05
CA PRO A 42 11.73 -0.52 3.81
C PRO A 42 10.58 0.07 2.98
N LEU A 43 10.07 -0.70 2.00
CA LEU A 43 8.94 -0.26 1.18
C LEU A 43 7.63 -0.27 1.98
N ARG A 44 7.41 -1.30 2.79
CA ARG A 44 6.22 -1.42 3.64
C ARG A 44 6.15 -0.30 4.67
N ALA A 45 7.26 -0.05 5.37
CA ALA A 45 7.37 1.06 6.33
C ALA A 45 7.06 2.43 5.68
N LYS A 46 7.57 2.68 4.47
CA LYS A 46 7.27 3.92 3.72
C LYS A 46 5.79 4.02 3.34
N ILE A 47 5.19 2.92 2.88
CA ILE A 47 3.77 2.89 2.51
C ILE A 47 2.92 3.19 3.75
N ALA A 48 3.20 2.53 4.87
CA ALA A 48 2.52 2.73 6.14
C ALA A 48 2.65 4.19 6.62
N ALA A 49 3.84 4.77 6.53
CA ALA A 49 4.09 6.17 6.89
C ALA A 49 3.31 7.17 6.02
N VAL A 50 3.31 7.00 4.69
CA VAL A 50 2.53 7.86 3.77
C VAL A 50 1.04 7.75 4.03
N LEU A 51 0.57 6.54 4.34
CA LEU A 51 -0.81 6.28 4.70
C LEU A 51 -1.12 6.61 6.16
N GLY A 52 -0.15 6.96 7.00
CA GLY A 52 -0.37 7.25 8.42
C GLY A 52 -1.12 6.12 9.16
N VAL A 53 -0.78 4.88 8.87
CA VAL A 53 -1.34 3.66 9.51
C VAL A 53 -0.21 2.73 9.92
N ASP A 54 -0.50 1.75 10.77
CA ASP A 54 0.49 0.74 11.12
C ASP A 54 0.70 -0.27 9.99
N GLU A 55 1.94 -0.76 9.86
CA GLU A 55 2.29 -1.72 8.81
C GLU A 55 1.45 -3.01 8.92
N GLY A 56 1.19 -3.47 10.15
CA GLY A 56 0.42 -4.67 10.45
C GLY A 56 -1.06 -4.59 10.02
N ASP A 57 -1.60 -3.38 9.87
CA ASP A 57 -2.99 -3.15 9.47
C ASP A 57 -3.20 -3.36 7.97
N ILE A 58 -2.16 -3.13 7.17
CA ILE A 58 -2.21 -3.12 5.71
C ILE A 58 -1.37 -4.21 5.06
N PHE A 59 -0.41 -4.81 5.77
CA PHE A 59 0.38 -5.94 5.32
C PHE A 59 0.14 -7.17 6.21
N ASN A 60 0.26 -8.36 5.61
CA ASN A 60 0.29 -9.63 6.34
C ASN A 60 1.74 -10.03 6.67
N GLU A 61 1.89 -11.14 7.40
CA GLU A 61 3.17 -11.64 7.92
C GLU A 61 4.22 -11.89 6.83
N ILE A 62 3.79 -12.24 5.62
CA ILE A 62 4.68 -12.51 4.48
C ILE A 62 4.96 -11.26 3.62
N GLY A 63 4.50 -10.09 4.04
CA GLY A 63 4.71 -8.80 3.38
C GLY A 63 3.80 -8.54 2.17
N MET A 64 2.68 -9.24 2.06
CA MET A 64 1.64 -8.98 1.05
C MET A 64 0.59 -8.01 1.59
N ALA A 65 0.03 -7.17 0.72
CA ALA A 65 -1.07 -6.30 1.11
C ALA A 65 -2.28 -7.12 1.53
N ARG A 66 -2.91 -6.76 2.66
CA ARG A 66 -4.17 -7.37 3.12
C ARG A 66 -5.30 -7.02 2.16
N MET A 67 -6.25 -7.93 2.04
CA MET A 67 -7.52 -7.65 1.37
C MET A 67 -8.36 -6.75 2.28
N ALA A 68 -9.06 -5.78 1.67
CA ALA A 68 -10.17 -5.12 2.33
C ALA A 68 -11.26 -6.16 2.54
N ASP A 69 -11.83 -6.22 3.75
CA ASP A 69 -12.99 -7.08 3.99
C ASP A 69 -14.12 -6.65 3.04
N GLN A 70 -14.75 -7.63 2.39
CA GLN A 70 -15.91 -7.40 1.54
C GLN A 70 -17.15 -7.35 2.43
N ASP A 71 -17.53 -6.16 2.89
CA ASP A 71 -18.91 -5.88 3.29
C ASP A 71 -19.76 -5.56 2.05
#